data_AF-A0A7Y6XKH7-F1
#
_entry.id   AF-A0A7Y6XKH7-F1
#
_cell.length_a   1.000
_cell.length_b   1.000
_cell.length_c   1.000
_cell.angle_alpha   90.00
_cell.angle_beta   90.00
_cell.angle_gamma   90.00
#
_symmetry.space_group_name_H-M   'P 1'
#
loop_
_entity.id
_entity.type
_entity.pdbx_description
1 polymer ?
#
loop_
_entity_poly.entity_id
_entity_poly.type
_entity_poly.pdbx_seq_one_letter_code
_entity_poly.pdbx_strand_id
1 'polypeptide(L)'
;MTHSTLGFLAVMVSTGCSPASGDGDGAESPTLVAQDARARCSPEDSSRRSISRDAKGCRQIMFVCAPDETPFFDACGCGCQRR
;
A
#
# COMPACT_ATOMS: atom_id res chain seq x y z
N MET A 1 -42.74 -31.90 -30.37
CA MET A 1 -42.48 -31.01 -29.21
C MET A 1 -40.99 -31.07 -28.91
N THR A 2 -40.21 -30.16 -29.50
CA THR A 2 -38.74 -30.12 -29.38
C THR A 2 -38.38 -29.10 -28.32
N HIS A 3 -37.89 -29.55 -27.16
CA HIS A 3 -37.40 -28.66 -26.12
C HIS A 3 -35.93 -28.32 -26.41
N SER A 4 -35.73 -27.04 -26.76
CA SER A 4 -34.44 -26.42 -27.04
C SER A 4 -33.75 -26.13 -25.70
N THR A 5 -32.82 -27.00 -25.29
CA THR A 5 -31.98 -26.78 -24.11
C THR A 5 -30.82 -25.87 -24.49
N LEU A 6 -30.99 -24.58 -24.25
CA LEU A 6 -29.89 -23.62 -24.19
C LEU A 6 -28.89 -24.08 -23.11
N GLY A 7 -27.80 -24.69 -23.56
CA GLY A 7 -26.64 -24.98 -22.73
C GLY A 7 -25.95 -23.68 -22.36
N PHE A 8 -26.14 -23.27 -21.11
CA PHE A 8 -25.42 -22.15 -20.49
C PHE A 8 -23.92 -22.41 -20.54
N LEU A 9 -23.20 -21.48 -21.15
CA LEU A 9 -21.75 -21.40 -21.15
C LEU A 9 -21.26 -21.28 -19.70
N ALA A 10 -20.64 -22.34 -19.18
CA ALA A 10 -19.90 -22.31 -17.92
C ALA A 10 -18.62 -21.48 -18.15
N VAL A 11 -18.67 -20.21 -17.74
CA VAL A 11 -17.49 -19.35 -17.66
C VAL A 11 -16.54 -19.91 -16.60
N MET A 12 -15.31 -20.19 -17.05
CA MET A 12 -14.16 -20.53 -16.22
C MET A 12 -13.79 -19.33 -15.35
N VAL A 13 -13.93 -19.46 -14.03
CA VAL A 13 -13.20 -18.63 -13.06
C VAL A 13 -12.20 -19.53 -12.36
N SER A 14 -11.05 -19.70 -13.00
CA SER A 14 -9.84 -20.22 -12.39
C SER A 14 -9.16 -19.13 -11.55
N THR A 15 -8.41 -19.57 -10.53
CA THR A 15 -7.55 -18.78 -9.61
C THR A 15 -8.28 -17.98 -8.51
N GLY A 16 -8.94 -18.71 -7.62
CA GLY A 16 -9.02 -18.30 -6.21
C GLY A 16 -7.98 -19.07 -5.40
N CYS A 17 -6.78 -18.52 -5.22
CA CYS A 17 -5.83 -19.03 -4.23
C CYS A 17 -6.26 -18.54 -2.84
N SER A 18 -6.72 -19.45 -1.99
CA SER A 18 -6.77 -19.34 -0.52
C SER A 18 -6.63 -20.78 0.02
N PRO A 19 -5.95 -21.08 1.16
CA PRO A 19 -5.74 -20.22 2.34
C PRO A 19 -4.33 -20.33 2.98
N ALA A 20 -3.99 -19.41 3.88
CA ALA A 20 -3.00 -19.68 4.94
C ALA A 20 -3.31 -18.81 6.17
N SER A 21 -4.27 -19.25 6.97
CA SER A 21 -4.33 -18.87 8.39
C SER A 21 -3.20 -19.62 9.08
N GLY A 22 -2.11 -18.94 9.39
CA GLY A 22 -1.01 -19.49 10.17
C GLY A 22 -1.21 -19.17 11.64
N ASP A 23 -1.57 -20.18 12.43
CA ASP A 23 -1.32 -20.20 13.86
C ASP A 23 0.17 -20.51 14.04
N GLY A 24 0.97 -19.47 14.30
CA GLY A 24 2.42 -19.59 14.44
C GLY A 24 2.93 -18.64 15.52
N ASP A 25 3.45 -19.25 16.59
CA ASP A 25 4.19 -18.60 17.66
C ASP A 25 5.25 -17.61 17.14
N GLY A 26 5.16 -16.39 17.68
CA GLY A 26 6.29 -15.48 17.95
C GLY A 26 7.51 -15.56 17.04
N ALA A 27 7.36 -15.11 15.80
CA ALA A 27 8.47 -14.48 15.08
C ALA A 27 7.86 -13.31 14.29
N GLU A 28 7.96 -12.09 14.84
CA GLU A 28 7.61 -10.86 14.12
C GLU A 28 8.42 -10.82 12.83
N SER A 29 7.78 -11.23 11.73
CA SER A 29 8.32 -11.07 10.40
C SER A 29 8.44 -9.57 10.15
N PRO A 30 9.66 -9.02 9.95
CA PRO A 30 9.87 -7.58 9.80
C PRO A 30 9.06 -6.98 8.64
N THR A 31 8.62 -7.85 7.72
CA THR A 31 7.77 -7.52 6.57
C THR A 31 6.34 -7.15 6.95
N LEU A 32 5.76 -7.72 8.02
CA LEU A 32 4.39 -7.39 8.44
C LEU A 32 4.33 -6.05 9.17
N VAL A 33 5.33 -5.76 10.01
CA VAL A 33 5.47 -4.45 10.69
C VAL A 33 5.66 -3.32 9.68
N ALA A 34 6.48 -3.54 8.65
CA ALA A 34 6.70 -2.55 7.59
C ALA A 34 5.46 -2.33 6.71
N GLN A 35 4.62 -3.36 6.51
CA GLN A 35 3.37 -3.24 5.76
C GLN A 35 2.29 -2.49 6.55
N ASP A 36 2.16 -2.75 7.86
CA ASP A 36 1.25 -2.00 8.73
C ASP A 36 1.65 -0.52 8.81
N ALA A 37 2.96 -0.24 8.92
CA ALA A 37 3.47 1.13 8.91
C ALA A 37 3.16 1.87 7.60
N ARG A 38 3.23 1.20 6.44
CA ARG A 38 2.84 1.78 5.15
C ARG A 38 1.33 1.95 5.01
N ALA A 39 0.53 1.04 5.56
CA ALA A 39 -0.93 1.15 5.53
C ALA A 39 -1.43 2.35 6.35
N ARG A 40 -0.68 2.78 7.38
CA ARG A 40 -0.94 3.99 8.16
C ARG A 40 -0.61 5.30 7.44
N CYS A 41 0.03 5.24 6.27
CA CYS A 41 0.38 6.41 5.50
C CYS A 41 -0.85 6.93 4.76
N SER A 42 -1.70 7.66 5.48
CA SER A 42 -2.88 8.28 4.90
C SER A 42 -2.46 9.38 3.93
N PRO A 43 -2.95 9.37 2.67
CA PRO A 43 -2.78 10.47 1.73
C PRO A 43 -3.66 11.69 2.09
N GLU A 44 -4.53 11.55 3.09
CA GLU A 44 -5.58 12.51 3.45
C GLU A 44 -5.10 13.66 4.36
N ASP A 45 -3.85 13.63 4.84
CA ASP A 45 -3.23 14.80 5.47
C ASP A 45 -2.98 15.85 4.40
N SER A 46 -4.00 16.68 4.13
CA SER A 46 -3.92 17.80 3.17
C SER A 46 -2.79 18.80 3.48
N SER A 47 -2.25 18.75 4.69
CA SER A 47 -1.07 19.50 5.14
C SER A 47 0.27 18.91 4.68
N ARG A 48 0.28 17.69 4.12
CA ARG A 48 1.49 16.95 3.69
C ARG A 48 1.50 16.75 2.17
N ARG A 49 2.55 17.23 1.53
CA ARG A 49 2.86 16.99 0.11
C ARG A 49 3.99 15.98 -0.01
N SER A 50 3.67 14.77 -0.45
CA SER A 50 4.66 13.70 -0.65
C SER A 50 5.44 13.91 -1.95
N ILE A 51 6.76 13.68 -1.89
CA ILE A 51 7.67 13.66 -3.05
C ILE A 51 7.97 12.21 -3.43
N SER A 52 8.22 11.35 -2.45
CA SER A 52 8.38 9.91 -2.64
C SER A 52 7.76 9.16 -1.48
N ARG A 53 7.22 7.97 -1.77
CA ARG A 53 6.74 7.00 -0.77
C ARG A 53 7.77 5.92 -0.43
N ASP A 54 8.92 5.93 -1.11
CA ASP A 54 10.02 5.02 -0.79
C ASP A 54 10.95 5.66 0.23
N ALA A 55 10.75 5.29 1.50
CA ALA A 55 11.60 5.72 2.60
C ALA A 55 13.10 5.42 2.39
N LYS A 56 13.45 4.34 1.67
CA LYS A 56 14.86 4.04 1.37
C LYS A 56 15.40 4.95 0.28
N GLY A 57 14.64 5.14 -0.79
CA GLY A 57 14.95 6.04 -1.90
C GLY A 57 15.10 7.51 -1.47
N CYS A 58 14.36 7.95 -0.46
CA CYS A 58 14.41 9.33 0.05
C CYS A 58 15.80 9.81 0.48
N ARG A 59 16.72 8.91 0.85
CA ARG A 59 18.12 9.27 1.17
C ARG A 59 18.91 9.82 -0.02
N GLN A 60 18.43 9.59 -1.25
CA GLN A 60 19.08 9.98 -2.49
C GLN A 60 18.36 11.13 -3.19
N ILE A 61 17.23 11.58 -2.65
CA ILE A 61 16.41 12.63 -3.25
C ILE A 61 16.73 13.95 -2.57
N MET A 62 17.17 14.94 -3.35
CA MET A 62 17.26 16.33 -2.89
C MET A 62 15.99 17.09 -3.26
N PHE A 63 15.43 17.81 -2.29
CA PHE A 63 14.28 18.68 -2.51
C PHE A 63 14.32 19.87 -1.54
N VAL A 64 13.57 20.91 -1.89
CA VAL A 64 13.40 22.13 -1.09
C VAL A 64 11.90 22.35 -0.87
N CYS A 65 11.53 22.72 0.35
CA CYS A 65 10.16 23.03 0.71
C CYS A 65 9.87 24.52 0.53
N ALA A 66 8.59 24.87 0.36
CA ALA A 66 8.19 26.26 0.29
C ALA A 66 8.47 26.99 1.63
N PRO A 67 8.46 28.33 1.66
CA PRO A 67 8.38 29.07 2.92
C PRO A 67 7.23 28.53 3.79
N ASP A 68 7.44 28.45 5.10
CA ASP A 68 6.52 27.90 6.12
C ASP A 68 6.23 26.39 6.03
N GLU A 69 6.95 25.66 5.17
CA GLU A 69 6.96 24.21 5.16
C GLU A 69 8.25 23.65 5.79
N THR A 70 8.15 22.47 6.40
CA THR A 70 9.30 21.68 6.87
C THR A 70 9.40 20.38 6.09
N PRO A 71 10.62 19.93 5.78
CA PRO A 71 10.81 18.62 5.19
C PRO A 71 10.49 17.52 6.21
N PHE A 72 9.87 16.44 5.76
CA PHE A 72 9.70 15.22 6.54
C PHE A 72 10.39 14.04 5.85
N PHE A 73 10.86 13.10 6.66
CA PHE A 73 11.46 11.83 6.26
C PHE A 73 11.07 10.76 7.28
N ASP A 74 10.17 9.86 6.90
CA ASP A 74 9.63 8.84 7.80
C ASP A 74 9.35 7.51 7.05
N ALA A 75 8.69 6.57 7.72
CA ALA A 75 8.32 5.29 7.12
C ALA A 75 7.34 5.43 5.94
N CYS A 76 6.62 6.56 5.84
CA CYS A 76 5.72 6.89 4.75
C CYS A 76 6.42 7.52 3.55
N GLY A 77 7.70 7.90 3.71
CA GLY A 77 8.54 8.42 2.65
C GLY A 77 9.09 9.80 3.00
N CYS A 78 9.10 10.70 2.02
CA CYS A 78 9.61 12.05 2.19
C CYS A 78 8.80 13.07 1.41
N GLY A 79 8.83 14.30 1.89
CA GLY A 79 8.09 15.42 1.32
C GLY A 79 8.15 16.65 2.18
N CYS A 80 7.18 17.54 1.99
CA CYS A 80 7.05 18.79 2.72
C CYS A 80 5.72 18.82 3.46
N GLN A 81 5.71 19.40 4.66
CA GLN A 81 4.49 19.61 5.43
C GLN A 81 4.44 21.03 5.99
N ARG A 82 3.25 21.61 6.12
CA ARG A 82 3.08 22.88 6.86
C ARG A 82 3.43 22.67 8.34
N ARG A 83 4.04 23.68 8.96
CA ARG A 83 4.25 23.70 10.41
C ARG A 83 2.95 23.82 11.18
#